data_AF-A0AAN6RFZ6-F1
#
_entry.id   AF-A0AAN6RFZ6-F1
#
_cell.length_a   1.000
_cell.length_b   1.000
_cell.length_c   1.000
_cell.angle_alpha   90.00
_cell.angle_beta   90.00
_cell.angle_gamma   90.00
#
_symmetry.space_group_name_H-M   'P 1'
#
loop_
_entity.id
_entity.type
_entity.pdbx_description
1 polymer ?
#
loop_
_entity_poly.entity_id
_entity_poly.type
_entity_poly.pdbx_seq_one_letter_code
_entity_poly.pdbx_strand_id
1 'polypeptide(L)'
;MPFLDTLILPLRLAQALFSIIVLGLTAHIIDLYRGPQGYGWTPDSIDFMLFTSIWTLLAVAYLVLAPSRFPAAAHKYAIIGVEAVTMIFWLAFVFTTVVAALHVKRTSRGDTAPPPQMQGV
;
A
#
# COMPACT_ATOMS: atom_id res chain seq x y z
N MET A 1 -14.91 25.44 -12.70
CA MET A 1 -14.35 24.79 -13.90
C MET A 1 -14.98 23.40 -13.99
N PRO A 2 -16.04 23.21 -14.78
CA PRO A 2 -16.90 22.02 -14.74
C PRO A 2 -16.17 20.69 -15.03
N PHE A 3 -14.99 20.75 -15.65
CA PHE A 3 -14.15 19.59 -15.90
C PHE A 3 -13.56 18.96 -14.62
N LEU A 4 -13.22 19.75 -13.60
CA LEU A 4 -12.62 19.25 -12.36
C LEU A 4 -13.65 18.48 -11.53
N ASP A 5 -14.86 19.01 -11.42
CA ASP A 5 -15.94 18.40 -10.64
C ASP A 5 -16.35 17.03 -11.21
N THR A 6 -16.31 16.90 -12.54
CA THR A 6 -16.59 15.65 -13.25
C THR A 6 -15.50 14.59 -13.02
N LEU A 7 -14.24 15.00 -12.80
CA LEU A 7 -13.11 14.09 -12.61
C LEU A 7 -12.90 13.67 -11.14
N ILE A 8 -13.35 14.46 -10.17
CA ILE A 8 -13.15 14.17 -8.74
C ILE A 8 -13.88 12.88 -8.31
N LEU A 9 -15.10 12.68 -8.78
CA LEU A 9 -15.94 11.54 -8.37
C LEU A 9 -15.39 10.19 -8.89
N PRO A 10 -15.03 10.05 -10.17
CA PRO A 10 -14.33 8.88 -10.68
C PRO A 10 -12.98 8.66 -10.00
N LEU A 11 -12.23 9.73 -9.70
CA LEU A 11 -10.94 9.62 -9.02
C LEU A 11 -11.08 9.04 -7.60
N ARG A 12 -12.11 9.48 -6.85
CA ARG A 12 -12.44 8.93 -5.53
C ARG A 12 -12.84 7.45 -5.61
N LEU A 13 -13.62 7.08 -6.64
CA LEU A 13 -13.99 5.69 -6.89
C LEU A 13 -12.76 4.83 -7.20
N ALA A 14 -11.86 5.30 -8.06
CA ALA A 14 -10.61 4.61 -8.38
C ALA A 14 -9.74 4.45 -7.13
N GLN A 15 -9.61 5.51 -6.32
CA GLN A 15 -8.89 5.48 -5.05
C GLN A 15 -9.49 4.44 -4.08
N ALA A 16 -10.82 4.39 -3.94
CA ALA A 16 -11.49 3.42 -3.10
C ALA A 16 -11.31 1.99 -3.61
N LEU A 17 -11.56 1.76 -4.91
CA LEU A 17 -11.43 0.45 -5.53
C LEU A 17 -10.03 -0.12 -5.36
N PHE A 18 -9.01 0.70 -5.62
CA PHE A 18 -7.62 0.27 -5.47
C PHE A 18 -7.29 -0.08 -4.02
N SER A 19 -7.78 0.71 -3.05
CA SER A 19 -7.60 0.40 -1.62
C SER A 19 -8.26 -0.91 -1.20
N ILE A 20 -9.44 -1.24 -1.74
CA ILE A 20 -10.15 -2.49 -1.41
C ILE A 20 -9.39 -3.70 -1.98
N ILE A 21 -8.89 -3.60 -3.21
CA ILE A 21 -8.10 -4.66 -3.84
C ILE A 21 -6.84 -4.94 -3.01
N VAL A 22 -6.10 -3.88 -2.66
CA VAL A 22 -4.87 -4.03 -1.87
C VAL A 22 -5.18 -4.53 -0.46
N LEU A 23 -6.28 -4.09 0.17
CA LEU A 23 -6.72 -4.61 1.47
C LEU A 23 -6.99 -6.13 1.43
N GLY A 24 -7.71 -6.61 0.42
CA GLY A 24 -8.02 -8.04 0.28
C GLY A 24 -6.76 -8.87 0.04
N LEU A 25 -5.89 -8.40 -0.86
CA LEU A 25 -4.62 -9.08 -1.17
C LEU A 25 -3.67 -9.11 0.03
N THR A 26 -3.51 -7.98 0.74
CA THR A 26 -2.67 -7.91 1.95
C THR A 26 -3.20 -8.80 3.06
N ALA A 27 -4.49 -8.75 3.33
CA ALA A 27 -5.12 -9.59 4.36
C ALA A 27 -4.92 -11.08 4.06
N HIS A 28 -5.08 -11.49 2.80
CA HIS A 28 -4.83 -12.87 2.40
C HIS A 28 -3.36 -13.28 2.63
N ILE A 29 -2.40 -12.42 2.27
CA ILE A 29 -0.98 -12.69 2.51
C ILE A 29 -0.70 -12.79 4.02
N ILE A 30 -1.25 -11.88 4.83
CA ILE A 30 -1.08 -11.91 6.29
C ILE A 30 -1.60 -13.24 6.88
N ASP A 31 -2.76 -13.69 6.42
CA ASP A 31 -3.34 -14.96 6.85
C ASP A 31 -2.42 -16.16 6.53
N LEU A 32 -1.77 -16.17 5.36
CA LEU A 32 -0.78 -17.20 5.03
C LEU A 32 0.46 -17.16 5.95
N TYR A 33 0.93 -15.97 6.30
CA TYR A 33 2.10 -15.79 7.18
C TYR A 33 1.82 -16.11 8.65
N ARG A 34 0.60 -15.80 9.13
CA ARG A 34 0.19 -16.00 10.53
C ARG A 34 -0.60 -17.29 10.77
N GLY A 35 -1.01 -17.97 9.70
CA GLY A 35 -1.79 -19.20 9.76
C GLY A 35 -0.99 -20.40 10.27
N PRO A 36 -1.63 -21.58 10.39
CA PRO A 36 -1.05 -22.77 11.02
C PRO A 36 0.25 -23.28 10.38
N GLN A 37 0.44 -23.00 9.08
CA GLN A 37 1.62 -23.40 8.30
C GLN A 37 2.59 -22.22 8.08
N GLY A 38 2.28 -21.05 8.65
CA GLY A 38 3.03 -19.82 8.47
C GLY A 38 4.21 -19.70 9.43
N TYR A 39 4.93 -18.60 9.31
CA TYR A 39 6.10 -18.30 10.14
C TYR A 39 5.73 -17.63 11.47
N GLY A 40 4.45 -17.29 11.69
CA GLY A 40 3.98 -16.62 12.91
C GLY A 40 4.33 -15.12 12.98
N TRP A 41 4.96 -14.58 11.94
CA TRP A 41 5.30 -13.18 11.78
C TRP A 41 4.99 -12.74 10.35
N THR A 42 4.77 -11.44 10.16
CA THR A 42 4.50 -10.85 8.85
C THR A 42 5.59 -9.81 8.55
N PRO A 43 6.12 -9.75 7.31
CA PRO A 43 7.02 -8.67 6.92
C PRO A 43 6.38 -7.29 7.09
N ASP A 44 7.12 -6.33 7.66
CA ASP A 44 6.64 -4.96 7.94
C ASP A 44 6.09 -4.25 6.70
N SER A 45 6.66 -4.52 5.51
CA SER A 45 6.17 -3.96 4.25
C SER A 45 4.72 -4.37 3.93
N ILE A 46 4.31 -5.59 4.32
CA ILE A 46 2.94 -6.08 4.12
C ILE A 46 2.00 -5.45 5.15
N ASP A 47 2.42 -5.36 6.41
CA ASP A 47 1.63 -4.73 7.48
C ASP A 47 1.42 -3.23 7.21
N PHE A 48 2.43 -2.53 6.67
CA PHE A 48 2.31 -1.15 6.21
C PHE A 48 1.33 -1.01 5.03
N MET A 49 1.30 -1.99 4.12
CA MET A 49 0.38 -2.00 2.98
C MET A 49 -1.07 -2.21 3.44
N LEU A 50 -1.30 -3.05 4.46
CA LEU A 50 -2.60 -3.20 5.11
C LEU A 50 -3.05 -1.88 5.74
N PHE A 51 -2.17 -1.25 6.54
CA PHE A 51 -2.43 0.05 7.14
C PHE A 51 -2.76 1.12 6.11
N THR A 52 -1.97 1.21 5.03
CA THR A 52 -2.17 2.19 3.95
C THR A 52 -3.52 2.02 3.26
N SER A 53 -3.97 0.78 3.08
CA SER A 53 -5.27 0.48 2.48
C SER A 53 -6.42 0.91 3.39
N ILE A 54 -6.33 0.60 4.68
CA ILE A 54 -7.32 1.03 5.69
C ILE A 54 -7.36 2.56 5.79
N TRP A 55 -6.18 3.20 5.85
CA TRP A 55 -6.06 4.66 5.85
C TRP A 55 -6.72 5.27 4.61
N THR A 56 -6.50 4.70 3.42
CA THR A 56 -7.07 5.21 2.17
C THR A 56 -8.60 5.12 2.18
N LEU A 57 -9.19 4.08 2.78
CA LEU A 57 -10.64 3.98 2.97
C LEU A 57 -11.17 5.08 3.91
N LEU A 58 -10.49 5.32 5.04
CA LEU A 58 -10.83 6.41 5.96
C LEU A 58 -10.69 7.78 5.29
N ALA A 59 -9.64 7.97 4.50
CA ALA A 59 -9.41 9.18 3.73
C ALA A 59 -10.53 9.43 2.70
N VAL A 60 -10.91 8.41 1.92
CA VAL A 60 -12.03 8.54 0.97
C VAL A 60 -13.34 8.82 1.70
N ALA A 61 -13.61 8.11 2.80
CA ALA A 61 -14.81 8.36 3.61
C ALA A 61 -14.85 9.82 4.10
N TYR A 62 -13.74 10.34 4.64
CA TYR A 62 -13.62 11.74 5.04
C TYR A 62 -13.83 12.70 3.87
N LEU A 63 -13.19 12.46 2.73
CA LEU A 63 -13.23 13.34 1.55
C LEU A 63 -14.58 13.32 0.82
N VAL A 64 -15.42 12.30 1.04
CA VAL A 64 -16.80 12.24 0.54
C VAL A 64 -17.80 12.83 1.55
N LEU A 65 -17.66 12.52 2.84
CA LEU A 65 -18.58 13.02 3.88
C LEU A 65 -18.37 14.50 4.22
N ALA A 66 -17.13 14.97 4.30
CA ALA A 66 -16.82 16.34 4.69
C ALA A 66 -17.49 17.40 3.78
N PRO A 67 -17.37 17.33 2.43
CA PRO A 67 -18.04 18.29 1.56
C PRO A 67 -19.56 18.07 1.46
N SER A 68 -20.08 16.85 1.71
CA SER A 68 -21.51 16.55 1.53
C SER A 68 -22.38 16.82 2.75
N ARG A 69 -21.84 16.77 3.98
CA ARG A 69 -22.64 16.88 5.21
C ARG A 69 -22.25 18.03 6.13
N PHE A 70 -21.01 18.53 6.07
CA PHE A 70 -20.52 19.55 6.99
C PHE A 70 -19.60 20.58 6.31
N PRO A 71 -20.12 21.42 5.40
CA PRO A 71 -19.33 22.48 4.74
C PRO A 71 -18.69 23.47 5.73
N ALA A 72 -19.20 23.59 6.96
CA ALA A 72 -18.61 24.40 8.03
C ALA A 72 -17.34 23.79 8.67
N ALA A 73 -17.14 22.47 8.57
CA ALA A 73 -15.94 21.77 9.05
C ALA A 73 -14.91 21.53 7.93
N ALA A 74 -15.20 21.97 6.69
CA ALA A 74 -14.33 21.86 5.54
C ALA A 74 -13.14 22.82 5.63
N HIS A 75 -12.19 22.52 6.52
CA HIS A 75 -10.91 23.21 6.53
C HIS A 75 -10.12 22.75 5.29
N LYS A 76 -9.96 23.63 4.31
CA LYS A 76 -9.19 23.40 3.08
C LYS A 76 -7.82 22.73 3.32
N TYR A 77 -7.19 23.04 4.45
CA TYR A 77 -5.91 22.47 4.86
C TYR A 77 -6.00 21.00 5.29
N ALA A 78 -7.12 20.58 5.90
CA ALA A 78 -7.33 19.19 6.28
C ALA A 78 -7.56 18.29 5.06
N ILE A 79 -8.30 18.78 4.05
CA ILE A 79 -8.49 18.08 2.78
C ILE A 79 -7.15 17.86 2.09
N ILE A 80 -6.37 18.93 1.92
CA ILE A 80 -5.03 18.85 1.31
C ILE A 80 -4.10 17.96 2.15
N GLY A 81 -4.16 18.05 3.47
CA GLY A 81 -3.36 17.21 4.37
C GLY A 81 -3.67 15.73 4.20
N VAL A 82 -4.95 15.34 4.19
CA VAL A 82 -5.36 13.94 4.00
C VAL A 82 -4.94 13.41 2.63
N GLU A 83 -5.08 14.21 1.57
CA GLU A 83 -4.64 13.82 0.22
C GLU A 83 -3.11 13.70 0.14
N ALA A 84 -2.36 14.65 0.73
CA ALA A 84 -0.89 14.61 0.78
C ALA A 84 -0.37 13.40 1.56
N VAL A 85 -0.95 13.09 2.72
CA VAL A 85 -0.60 11.91 3.53
C VAL A 85 -0.88 10.64 2.73
N THR A 86 -2.03 10.58 2.06
CA THR A 86 -2.38 9.44 1.20
C THR A 86 -1.34 9.26 0.08
N MET A 87 -0.94 10.34 -0.61
CA MET A 87 0.11 10.28 -1.62
C MET A 87 1.44 9.78 -1.05
N ILE A 88 1.86 10.26 0.13
CA ILE A 88 3.11 9.83 0.77
C ILE A 88 3.08 8.33 1.07
N PHE A 89 1.98 7.80 1.60
CA PHE A 89 1.86 6.37 1.89
C PHE A 89 1.90 5.52 0.61
N TRP A 90 1.22 5.94 -0.46
CA TRP A 90 1.27 5.24 -1.74
C TRP A 90 2.67 5.30 -2.39
N LEU A 91 3.39 6.41 -2.24
CA LEU A 91 4.79 6.50 -2.71
C LEU A 91 5.73 5.60 -1.90
N ALA A 92 5.54 5.51 -0.58
CA ALA A 92 6.28 4.59 0.26
C ALA A 92 6.04 3.13 -0.14
N PHE A 93 4.81 2.77 -0.51
CA PHE A 93 4.49 1.45 -1.06
C PHE A 93 5.26 1.15 -2.37
N VAL A 94 5.31 2.11 -3.30
CA VAL A 94 6.09 1.94 -4.54
C VAL A 94 7.57 1.75 -4.22
N PHE A 95 8.11 2.57 -3.32
CA PHE A 95 9.51 2.49 -2.92
C PHE A 95 9.85 1.13 -2.30
N THR A 96 9.08 0.67 -1.32
CA THR A 96 9.29 -0.62 -0.67
C THR A 96 9.19 -1.79 -1.67
N THR A 97 8.24 -1.75 -2.59
CA THR A 97 8.08 -2.77 -3.65
C THR A 97 9.28 -2.80 -4.59
N VAL A 98 9.78 -1.64 -5.01
CA VAL A 98 10.96 -1.55 -5.88
C VAL A 98 12.20 -2.09 -5.15
N VAL A 99 12.41 -1.71 -3.89
CA VAL A 99 13.54 -2.20 -3.09
C VAL A 99 13.45 -3.72 -2.90
N ALA A 100 12.27 -4.25 -2.60
CA ALA A 100 12.05 -5.70 -2.49
C ALA A 100 12.35 -6.42 -3.81
N ALA A 101 11.87 -5.90 -4.95
CA ALA A 101 12.15 -6.47 -6.26
C ALA A 101 13.65 -6.44 -6.60
N LEU A 102 14.36 -5.36 -6.26
CA LEU A 102 15.81 -5.26 -6.44
C LEU A 102 16.56 -6.24 -5.52
N HIS A 103 16.10 -6.43 -4.28
CA HIS A 103 16.68 -7.38 -3.35
C HIS A 103 16.54 -8.82 -3.88
N VAL A 104 15.34 -9.22 -4.32
CA VAL A 104 15.09 -10.53 -4.93
C VAL A 104 15.99 -10.76 -6.16
N LYS A 105 16.10 -9.75 -7.05
CA LYS A 105 16.99 -9.84 -8.23
C LYS A 105 18.48 -9.96 -7.87
N ARG A 106 18.91 -9.39 -6.74
CA ARG A 106 20.29 -9.53 -6.25
C ARG A 106 20.52 -10.90 -5.63
N THR A 107 19.59 -11.41 -4.81
CA THR A 107 19.72 -12.70 -4.12
C THR A 107 19.67 -13.89 -5.09
N SER A 108 18.89 -13.78 -6.18
CA SER A 108 18.86 -14.81 -7.23
C SER A 108 20.19 -14.99 -7.99
N ARG A 109 21.19 -14.13 -7.76
CA ARG A 109 22.55 -14.24 -8.31
C ARG A 109 23.55 -14.85 -7.31
N GLY A 110 23.09 -15.39 -6.19
CA GLY A 110 23.97 -16.09 -5.25
C GLY A 110 24.51 -17.38 -5.86
N ASP A 111 25.84 -17.46 -5.94
CA ASP A 111 26.62 -18.61 -6.43
C ASP A 111 26.01 -19.96 -6.06
N THR A 112 25.72 -20.78 -7.09
CA THR A 112 25.56 -22.23 -6.94
C THR A 112 26.91 -22.97 -7.04
N ALA A 113 28.01 -22.22 -7.16
CA ALA A 113 29.34 -22.78 -7.19
C ALA A 113 29.61 -23.55 -5.89
N PRO A 114 30.03 -24.83 -5.97
CA PRO A 114 30.43 -25.59 -4.80
C PRO A 114 31.54 -24.82 -4.07
N PRO A 115 31.52 -24.74 -2.73
CA PRO A 115 32.58 -24.09 -1.98
C PRO A 115 33.94 -24.68 -2.40
N PRO A 116 35.04 -23.90 -2.39
CA PRO A 116 36.35 -24.32 -2.92
C PRO A 116 36.89 -25.64 -2.31
N GLN A 117 36.37 -26.02 -1.16
CA GLN A 117 36.69 -27.23 -0.41
C GLN A 117 35.97 -28.50 -0.94
N MET A 118 34.98 -28.35 -1.83
CA MET A 118 34.21 -29.43 -2.44
C MET A 118 34.54 -29.66 -3.93
N GLN A 119 35.51 -28.92 -4.48
CA GLN A 119 35.88 -28.97 -5.92
C GLN A 119 37.03 -29.95 -6.22
N GLY A 120 37.38 -30.85 -5.29
CA GLY A 120 38.58 -31.70 -5.40
C GLY A 120 38.48 -33.07 -4.72
N VAL A 121 37.34 -33.77 -4.86
CA VAL A 121 37.21 -35.22 -4.60
C VAL A 121 36.76 -35.92 -5.86
#